data_AF-A0A9E5ALH1-F1
#
_entry.id   AF-A0A9E5ALH1-F1
#
_cell.length_a   1.000
_cell.length_b   1.000
_cell.length_c   1.000
_cell.angle_alpha   90.00
_cell.angle_beta   90.00
_cell.angle_gamma   90.00
#
_symmetry.space_group_name_H-M   'P 1'
#
loop_
_entity.id
_entity.type
_entity.pdbx_description
1 polymer ?
#
loop_
_entity_poly.entity_id
_entity_poly.type
_entity_poly.pdbx_seq_one_letter_code
_entity_poly.pdbx_strand_id
1 'polypeptide(L)'
;MHTRALAPFALTPPRFGLRMCAAVAPLRWVLPREAPMSPTAQVRIRPIKPAGFTLLELMIVVVIIGVLATVAGQSYKRFTRRARVQEAISMLGDIRIKQENYYQTYHRYISTGATDTDFHPKDMNWQTMKTTWGIDCTKAGDVTAYAGWCALGAGYRSGEEANFQLLVIGRDPVTPQVPPVKYVITPGIDWWYARARADFDLDGAFSDIYLSSEMREPVLEDELE
;
A
#
# COMPACT_ATOMS: atom_id res chain seq x y z
N MET A 1 44.13 9.25 23.14
CA MET A 1 44.45 7.80 23.23
C MET A 1 43.40 7.12 24.08
N HIS A 2 43.03 5.89 23.72
CA HIS A 2 42.04 4.99 24.33
C HIS A 2 40.57 5.09 23.90
N THR A 3 40.34 4.62 22.67
CA THR A 3 39.11 3.95 22.23
C THR A 3 39.11 2.51 22.78
N ARG A 4 38.06 2.11 23.51
CA ARG A 4 37.79 0.70 23.86
C ARG A 4 36.79 0.14 22.85
N ALA A 5 37.21 -0.89 22.12
CA ALA A 5 36.40 -1.67 21.20
C ALA A 5 35.51 -2.67 21.96
N LEU A 6 34.23 -2.73 21.63
CA LEU A 6 33.30 -3.78 22.07
C LEU A 6 33.29 -4.89 21.01
N ALA A 7 33.58 -6.11 21.43
CA ALA A 7 33.55 -7.31 20.59
C ALA A 7 32.13 -7.92 20.53
N PRO A 8 31.74 -8.54 19.40
CA PRO A 8 30.39 -9.10 19.20
C PRO A 8 30.20 -10.45 19.91
N PHE A 9 28.99 -10.61 20.46
CA PHE A 9 28.51 -11.78 21.20
C PHE A 9 28.08 -12.88 20.22
N ALA A 10 28.82 -13.99 20.16
CA ALA A 10 28.50 -15.15 19.34
C ALA A 10 27.68 -16.18 20.13
N LEU A 11 26.46 -16.47 19.69
CA LEU A 11 25.61 -17.54 20.23
C LEU A 11 25.90 -18.85 19.50
N THR A 12 26.39 -19.86 20.24
CA THR A 12 26.50 -21.25 19.76
C THR A 12 25.28 -22.06 20.24
N PRO A 13 24.71 -22.96 19.42
CA PRO A 13 23.62 -23.82 19.85
C PRO A 13 24.11 -24.98 20.75
N PRO A 14 23.32 -25.43 21.75
CA PRO A 14 23.71 -26.52 22.63
C PRO A 14 23.59 -27.90 21.93
N ARG A 15 24.63 -28.73 22.12
CA ARG A 15 24.67 -30.14 21.72
C ARG A 15 23.91 -30.99 22.75
N PHE A 16 22.79 -31.60 22.34
CA PHE A 16 22.12 -32.61 23.16
C PHE A 16 22.78 -33.98 22.96
N GLY A 17 23.48 -34.43 24.00
CA GLY A 17 24.06 -35.76 24.08
C GLY A 17 22.99 -36.81 24.40
N LEU A 18 22.82 -37.77 23.49
CA LEU A 18 22.09 -39.01 23.74
C LEU A 18 22.89 -39.86 24.73
N ARG A 19 22.42 -39.97 25.97
CA ARG A 19 22.86 -41.03 26.91
C ARG A 19 21.97 -42.25 26.72
N MET A 20 22.59 -43.34 26.27
CA MET A 20 22.04 -44.69 26.28
C MET A 20 21.58 -45.05 27.69
N CYS A 21 20.30 -45.36 27.85
CA CYS A 21 19.78 -46.04 29.04
C CYS A 21 19.84 -47.57 28.84
N ALA A 22 20.17 -48.23 29.94
CA ALA A 22 20.59 -49.61 30.05
C ALA A 22 19.50 -50.65 29.74
N ALA A 23 19.98 -51.86 29.47
CA ALA A 23 19.25 -53.08 29.15
C ALA A 23 18.26 -53.52 30.25
N VAL A 24 17.07 -53.94 29.81
CA VAL A 24 16.09 -54.67 30.62
C VAL A 24 15.96 -56.09 30.06
N ALA A 25 16.08 -57.09 30.95
CA ALA A 25 16.07 -58.52 30.63
C ALA A 25 14.71 -59.00 30.08
N PRO A 26 14.67 -60.00 29.18
CA PRO A 26 13.43 -60.47 28.58
C PRO A 26 12.67 -61.40 29.54
N LEU A 27 11.50 -60.96 30.01
CA LEU A 27 10.50 -61.83 30.62
C LEU A 27 9.85 -62.68 29.52
N ARG A 28 10.10 -63.99 29.57
CA ARG A 28 9.54 -64.99 28.66
C ARG A 28 8.07 -65.26 29.03
N TRP A 29 7.15 -64.49 28.44
CA TRP A 29 5.71 -64.71 28.56
C TRP A 29 5.30 -65.95 27.77
N VAL A 30 4.78 -66.95 28.48
CA VAL A 30 4.10 -68.12 27.88
C VAL A 30 2.64 -67.71 27.66
N LEU A 31 2.23 -67.59 26.40
CA LEU A 31 0.83 -67.28 26.08
C LEU A 31 -0.04 -68.55 26.22
N PRO A 32 -1.21 -68.47 26.87
CA PRO A 32 -2.19 -69.56 26.90
C PRO A 32 -2.80 -69.78 25.52
N ARG A 33 -3.00 -71.05 25.17
CA ARG A 33 -3.57 -71.52 23.90
C ARG A 33 -5.02 -71.02 23.78
N GLU A 34 -5.27 -70.19 22.77
CA GLU A 34 -6.59 -69.62 22.48
C GLU A 34 -7.62 -70.73 22.20
N ALA A 35 -8.74 -70.71 22.93
CA ALA A 35 -9.91 -71.53 22.64
C ALA A 35 -10.60 -71.02 21.37
N PRO A 36 -11.25 -71.88 20.56
CA PRO A 36 -11.92 -71.45 19.35
C PRO A 36 -13.10 -70.52 19.69
N MET A 37 -12.97 -69.26 19.29
CA MET A 37 -14.06 -68.29 19.32
C MET A 37 -15.18 -68.76 18.38
N SER A 38 -16.40 -68.90 18.91
CA SER A 38 -17.58 -69.04 18.06
C SER A 38 -17.77 -67.73 17.28
N PRO A 39 -18.28 -67.75 16.03
CA PRO A 39 -18.48 -66.54 15.26
C PRO A 39 -19.56 -65.70 15.94
N THR A 40 -19.12 -64.73 16.73
CA THR A 40 -19.92 -63.67 17.30
C THR A 40 -20.54 -62.83 16.19
N ALA A 41 -21.78 -62.40 16.44
CA ALA A 41 -22.64 -61.69 15.50
C ALA A 41 -21.90 -60.61 14.69
N GLN A 42 -21.94 -60.76 13.36
CA GLN A 42 -21.36 -59.78 12.45
C GLN A 42 -22.15 -58.47 12.53
N VAL A 43 -21.56 -57.43 13.11
CA VAL A 43 -22.06 -56.06 13.01
C VAL A 43 -21.88 -55.62 11.57
N ARG A 44 -22.97 -55.70 10.79
CA ARG A 44 -23.00 -55.23 9.41
C ARG A 44 -23.01 -53.71 9.40
N ILE A 45 -21.83 -53.08 9.34
CA ILE A 45 -21.70 -51.64 9.08
C ILE A 45 -22.31 -51.40 7.69
N ARG A 46 -23.46 -50.73 7.64
CA ARG A 46 -24.08 -50.36 6.36
C ARG A 46 -23.18 -49.30 5.71
N PRO A 47 -22.68 -49.51 4.48
CA PRO A 47 -21.94 -48.48 3.78
C PRO A 47 -22.87 -47.27 3.58
N ILE A 48 -22.42 -46.09 4.01
CA ILE A 48 -23.10 -44.83 3.71
C ILE A 48 -23.03 -44.69 2.18
N LYS A 49 -24.18 -44.71 1.51
CA LYS A 49 -24.24 -44.51 0.06
C LYS A 49 -23.81 -43.06 -0.21
N PRO A 50 -22.86 -42.80 -1.12
CA PRO A 50 -22.58 -41.44 -1.56
C PRO A 50 -23.87 -40.84 -2.14
N ALA A 51 -24.39 -39.79 -1.49
CA ALA A 51 -25.51 -39.02 -2.00
C ALA A 51 -25.01 -38.21 -3.22
N GLY A 52 -25.73 -38.30 -4.34
CA GLY A 52 -25.44 -37.50 -5.53
C GLY A 52 -25.92 -36.05 -5.35
N PHE A 53 -25.15 -35.10 -5.87
CA PHE A 53 -25.52 -33.68 -5.90
C PHE A 53 -26.72 -33.46 -6.83
N THR A 54 -27.71 -32.69 -6.41
CA THR A 54 -28.88 -32.40 -7.26
C THR A 54 -28.63 -31.17 -8.13
N LEU A 55 -29.15 -31.16 -9.36
CA LEU A 55 -29.09 -29.97 -10.22
C LEU A 55 -29.82 -28.78 -9.58
N LEU A 56 -30.87 -29.04 -8.80
CA LEU A 56 -31.61 -28.01 -8.07
C LEU A 56 -30.73 -27.32 -7.02
N GLU A 57 -29.91 -28.08 -6.30
CA GLU A 57 -28.98 -27.56 -5.30
C GLU A 57 -27.94 -26.64 -5.95
N LEU A 58 -27.45 -26.98 -7.14
CA LEU A 58 -26.59 -26.08 -7.92
C LEU A 58 -27.31 -24.79 -8.31
N MET A 59 -28.54 -24.90 -8.84
CA MET A 59 -29.26 -23.75 -9.39
C MET A 59 -29.51 -22.67 -8.35
N ILE A 60 -29.91 -23.06 -7.14
CA ILE A 60 -30.15 -22.11 -6.06
C ILE A 60 -28.84 -21.47 -5.61
N VAL A 61 -27.75 -22.24 -5.52
CA VAL A 61 -26.43 -21.72 -5.15
C VAL A 61 -25.94 -20.67 -6.14
N VAL A 62 -26.06 -20.93 -7.45
CA VAL A 62 -25.64 -19.97 -8.49
C VAL A 62 -26.49 -18.70 -8.44
N VAL A 63 -27.80 -18.83 -8.20
CA VAL A 63 -28.69 -17.66 -8.06
C VAL A 63 -28.29 -16.81 -6.86
N ILE A 64 -28.02 -17.41 -5.70
CA ILE A 64 -27.60 -16.69 -4.50
C ILE A 64 -26.25 -15.97 -4.74
N ILE A 65 -25.27 -16.67 -5.34
CA ILE A 65 -23.97 -16.07 -5.67
C ILE A 65 -24.13 -14.91 -6.66
N GLY A 66 -25.03 -15.04 -7.64
CA GLY A 66 -25.33 -13.96 -8.60
C GLY A 66 -25.81 -12.68 -7.92
N VAL A 67 -26.76 -12.79 -6.99
CA VAL A 67 -27.27 -11.64 -6.23
C VAL A 67 -26.15 -11.03 -5.38
N LEU A 68 -25.39 -11.84 -4.64
CA LEU A 68 -24.30 -11.35 -3.79
C LEU A 68 -23.20 -10.65 -4.59
N ALA A 69 -22.84 -11.18 -5.76
CA ALA A 69 -21.80 -10.61 -6.62
C ALA A 69 -22.16 -9.20 -7.10
N THR A 70 -23.44 -8.95 -7.45
CA THR A 70 -23.88 -7.63 -7.93
C THR A 70 -23.77 -6.54 -6.84
N VAL A 71 -24.20 -6.84 -5.61
CA VAL A 71 -24.12 -5.89 -4.49
C VAL A 71 -22.67 -5.70 -4.03
N ALA A 72 -21.90 -6.77 -3.95
CA ALA A 72 -20.50 -6.74 -3.53
C ALA A 72 -19.64 -5.91 -4.50
N GLY A 73 -19.89 -5.99 -5.82
CA GLY A 73 -19.10 -5.27 -6.83
C GLY A 73 -19.05 -3.76 -6.62
N GLN A 74 -20.21 -3.12 -6.39
CA GLN A 74 -20.26 -1.66 -6.20
C GLN A 74 -19.66 -1.22 -4.85
N SER A 75 -19.87 -2.02 -3.80
CA SER A 75 -19.28 -1.76 -2.48
C SER A 75 -17.74 -1.82 -2.54
N TYR A 76 -17.20 -2.83 -3.23
CA TYR A 76 -15.77 -3.01 -3.39
C TYR A 76 -15.12 -1.83 -4.15
N LYS A 77 -15.73 -1.37 -5.25
CA LYS A 77 -15.25 -0.20 -6.00
C LYS A 77 -15.15 1.07 -5.15
N ARG A 78 -16.14 1.33 -4.30
CA ARG A 78 -16.13 2.50 -3.39
C ARG A 78 -15.03 2.37 -2.34
N PHE A 79 -14.82 1.17 -1.82
CA PHE A 79 -13.73 0.92 -0.87
C PHE A 79 -12.36 1.17 -1.50
N THR A 80 -12.11 0.66 -2.70
CA THR A 80 -10.84 0.87 -3.41
C THR A 80 -10.62 2.33 -3.79
N ARG A 81 -11.67 3.03 -4.26
CA ARG A 81 -11.61 4.48 -4.56
C ARG A 81 -11.18 5.27 -3.32
N ARG A 82 -11.86 5.05 -2.19
CA ARG A 82 -11.54 5.71 -0.92
C ARG A 82 -10.11 5.42 -0.45
N ALA A 83 -9.64 4.19 -0.59
CA ALA A 83 -8.28 3.83 -0.21
C ALA A 83 -7.24 4.61 -1.04
N ARG A 84 -7.43 4.73 -2.36
CA ARG A 84 -6.52 5.48 -3.25
C ARG A 84 -6.56 6.99 -3.00
N VAL A 85 -7.76 7.55 -2.80
CA VAL A 85 -7.94 8.97 -2.44
C VAL A 85 -7.24 9.27 -1.12
N GLN A 86 -7.37 8.39 -0.12
CA GLN A 86 -6.73 8.57 1.18
C GLN A 86 -5.19 8.54 1.08
N GLU A 87 -4.64 7.72 0.19
CA GLU A 87 -3.19 7.69 -0.08
C GLU A 87 -2.70 9.04 -0.64
N ALA A 88 -3.41 9.58 -1.63
CA ALA A 88 -3.09 10.89 -2.20
C ALA A 88 -3.23 12.02 -1.17
N ILE A 89 -4.29 12.02 -0.36
CA ILE A 89 -4.51 12.99 0.73
C ILE A 89 -3.37 12.93 1.76
N SER A 90 -2.95 11.72 2.14
CA SER A 90 -1.82 11.54 3.08
C SER A 90 -0.54 12.16 2.54
N MET A 91 -0.26 11.98 1.25
CA MET A 91 0.93 12.54 0.62
C MET A 91 0.85 14.06 0.45
N LEU A 92 -0.33 14.61 0.11
CA LEU A 92 -0.54 16.07 0.08
C LEU A 92 -0.36 16.69 1.47
N GLY A 93 -0.79 16.00 2.53
CA GLY A 93 -0.55 16.42 3.91
C GLY A 93 0.93 16.46 4.29
N ASP A 94 1.71 15.47 3.83
CA ASP A 94 3.17 15.45 4.01
C ASP A 94 3.85 16.59 3.25
N ILE A 95 3.43 16.84 1.99
CA ILE A 95 3.89 17.98 1.19
C ILE A 95 3.66 19.30 1.92
N ARG A 96 2.49 19.52 2.52
CA ARG A 96 2.21 20.73 3.29
C ARG A 96 3.22 20.93 4.41
N ILE A 97 3.41 19.91 5.25
CA ILE A 97 4.33 20.00 6.39
C ILE A 97 5.75 20.33 5.90
N LYS A 98 6.19 19.69 4.81
CA LYS A 98 7.50 19.94 4.22
C LYS A 98 7.62 21.33 3.60
N GLN A 99 6.58 21.83 2.94
CA GLN A 99 6.56 23.20 2.42
C GLN A 99 6.70 24.23 3.53
N GLU A 100 5.97 24.07 4.64
CA GLU A 100 6.07 25.00 5.76
C GLU A 100 7.42 24.93 6.47
N ASN A 101 8.01 23.74 6.59
CA ASN A 101 9.37 23.59 7.11
C ASN A 101 10.41 24.25 6.18
N TYR A 102 10.22 24.10 4.86
CA TYR A 102 11.09 24.72 3.86
C TYR A 102 10.99 26.25 3.92
N TYR A 103 9.78 26.78 4.04
CA TYR A 103 9.54 28.22 4.20
C TYR A 103 10.17 28.79 5.47
N GLN A 104 10.11 28.07 6.59
CA GLN A 104 10.78 28.49 7.84
C GLN A 104 12.31 28.61 7.69
N THR A 105 12.91 27.82 6.79
CA THR A 105 14.36 27.79 6.59
C THR A 105 14.82 28.79 5.54
N TYR A 106 14.06 28.94 4.45
CA TYR A 106 14.49 29.68 3.26
C TYR A 106 13.63 30.90 2.92
N HIS A 107 12.56 31.16 3.69
CA HIS A 107 11.60 32.25 3.46
C HIS A 107 11.04 32.28 2.04
N ARG A 108 10.84 31.11 1.45
CA ARG A 108 10.23 30.93 0.13
C ARG A 108 9.64 29.53 0.04
N TYR A 109 8.61 29.35 -0.76
CA TYR A 109 8.12 28.01 -1.11
C TYR A 109 8.90 27.41 -2.27
N ILE A 110 8.92 26.08 -2.35
CA ILE A 110 9.64 25.37 -3.41
C ILE A 110 8.67 24.84 -4.47
N SER A 111 9.07 24.96 -5.73
CA SER A 111 8.40 24.35 -6.86
C SER A 111 9.11 23.07 -7.28
N THR A 112 8.35 22.03 -7.61
CA THR A 112 8.88 20.77 -8.15
C THR A 112 8.77 20.72 -9.68
N GLY A 113 7.84 21.47 -10.26
CA GLY A 113 7.66 21.64 -11.71
C GLY A 113 7.85 23.10 -12.16
N ALA A 114 7.96 23.32 -13.48
CA ALA A 114 8.00 24.67 -14.06
C ALA A 114 6.60 25.14 -14.49
N THR A 115 5.79 24.18 -14.92
CA THR A 115 4.44 24.37 -15.47
C THR A 115 3.42 23.53 -14.71
N ASP A 116 2.15 23.91 -14.88
CA ASP A 116 0.98 23.21 -14.36
C ASP A 116 0.81 21.76 -14.85
N THR A 117 1.61 21.33 -15.80
CA THR A 117 1.55 19.98 -16.38
C THR A 117 2.76 19.12 -16.03
N ASP A 118 3.72 19.64 -15.25
CA ASP A 118 4.94 18.93 -14.86
C ASP A 118 4.70 17.95 -13.70
N PHE A 119 3.77 17.04 -13.90
CA PHE A 119 3.46 15.98 -12.94
C PHE A 119 4.59 14.95 -12.85
N HIS A 120 4.74 14.36 -11.67
CA HIS A 120 5.71 13.30 -11.39
C HIS A 120 5.04 12.14 -10.63
N PRO A 121 5.26 10.87 -11.00
CA PRO A 121 6.06 10.40 -12.13
C PRO A 121 5.44 10.76 -13.49
N LYS A 122 6.26 11.09 -14.49
CA LYS A 122 5.78 11.50 -15.83
C LYS A 122 5.16 10.34 -16.61
N ASP A 123 5.79 9.17 -16.52
CA ASP A 123 5.40 7.97 -17.27
C ASP A 123 4.55 7.03 -16.41
N MET A 124 3.34 7.48 -16.05
CA MET A 124 2.43 6.63 -15.28
C MET A 124 1.83 5.56 -16.19
N ASN A 125 1.96 4.29 -15.82
CA ASN A 125 1.24 3.23 -16.53
C ASN A 125 -0.22 3.25 -16.10
N TRP A 126 -1.10 3.80 -16.94
CA TRP A 126 -2.52 3.96 -16.63
C TRP A 126 -3.32 2.65 -16.63
N GLN A 127 -2.75 1.55 -17.13
CA GLN A 127 -3.40 0.22 -17.09
C GLN A 127 -3.18 -0.47 -15.75
N THR A 128 -2.00 -0.30 -15.16
CA THR A 128 -1.64 -0.85 -13.84
C THR A 128 -1.81 0.16 -12.71
N MET A 129 -1.99 1.44 -13.06
CA MET A 129 -2.06 2.59 -12.14
C MET A 129 -0.91 2.62 -11.14
N LYS A 130 0.26 2.16 -11.58
CA LYS A 130 1.44 1.91 -10.75
C LYS A 130 2.68 2.18 -11.56
N THR A 131 3.48 3.12 -11.11
CA THR A 131 4.80 3.42 -11.67
C THR A 131 5.75 3.66 -10.50
N THR A 132 6.99 3.21 -10.65
CA THR A 132 8.04 3.51 -9.67
C THR A 132 8.27 5.01 -9.59
N TRP A 133 8.37 5.56 -8.39
CA TRP A 133 8.63 6.99 -8.21
C TRP A 133 9.91 7.44 -8.90
N GLY A 134 10.99 6.64 -8.84
CA GLY A 134 12.16 6.86 -9.69
C GLY A 134 13.03 8.08 -9.32
N ILE A 135 12.63 8.92 -8.36
CA ILE A 135 13.48 9.98 -7.80
C ILE A 135 14.47 9.38 -6.81
N ASP A 136 15.76 9.50 -7.13
CA ASP A 136 16.85 9.20 -6.23
C ASP A 136 17.69 10.47 -6.02
N CYS A 137 17.49 11.10 -4.87
CA CYS A 137 18.16 12.34 -4.48
C CYS A 137 19.66 12.22 -4.27
N THR A 138 20.21 11.00 -4.36
CA THR A 138 21.66 10.77 -4.28
C THR A 138 22.34 10.84 -5.65
N LYS A 139 21.59 10.85 -6.76
CA LYS A 139 22.13 10.85 -8.13
C LYS A 139 22.15 12.25 -8.74
N ALA A 140 23.34 12.73 -9.10
CA ALA A 140 23.60 14.10 -9.54
C ALA A 140 23.19 14.43 -11.00
N GLY A 141 22.48 13.55 -11.71
CA GLY A 141 22.26 13.64 -13.16
C GLY A 141 20.88 14.12 -13.63
N ASP A 142 19.94 14.34 -12.71
CA ASP A 142 18.51 14.46 -13.03
C ASP A 142 17.95 15.81 -12.52
N VAL A 143 18.51 16.93 -12.98
CA VAL A 143 18.69 18.10 -12.11
C VAL A 143 17.60 19.19 -12.13
N THR A 144 16.50 19.08 -12.89
CA THR A 144 15.48 20.17 -12.91
C THR A 144 14.16 19.80 -12.22
N ALA A 145 13.54 18.66 -12.52
CA ALA A 145 12.34 18.20 -11.81
C ALA A 145 12.69 17.56 -10.45
N TYR A 146 13.78 16.79 -10.39
CA TYR A 146 14.17 16.08 -9.17
C TYR A 146 14.77 17.01 -8.13
N ALA A 147 15.40 18.13 -8.54
CA ALA A 147 15.96 19.09 -7.60
C ALA A 147 14.89 19.68 -6.66
N GLY A 148 13.72 20.02 -7.20
CA GLY A 148 12.59 20.51 -6.41
C GLY A 148 12.05 19.43 -5.45
N TRP A 149 11.82 18.22 -5.98
CA TRP A 149 11.33 17.09 -5.17
C TRP A 149 12.31 16.69 -4.05
N CYS A 150 13.61 16.71 -4.34
CA CYS A 150 14.66 16.36 -3.38
C CYS A 150 14.90 17.43 -2.33
N ALA A 151 14.81 18.71 -2.70
CA ALA A 151 14.91 19.80 -1.74
C ALA A 151 13.66 19.93 -0.85
N LEU A 152 12.48 19.62 -1.39
CA LEU A 152 11.26 19.46 -0.58
C LEU A 152 11.33 18.20 0.30
N GLY A 153 12.00 17.17 -0.20
CA GLY A 153 12.10 15.85 0.42
C GLY A 153 10.77 15.10 0.47
N ALA A 154 9.77 15.51 -0.31
CA ALA A 154 8.46 14.86 -0.40
C ALA A 154 8.46 13.80 -1.50
N GLY A 155 7.64 12.76 -1.31
CA GLY A 155 7.47 11.68 -2.27
C GLY A 155 7.88 10.32 -1.72
N TYR A 156 7.82 9.33 -2.60
CA TYR A 156 8.10 7.94 -2.29
C TYR A 156 9.61 7.65 -2.31
N ARG A 157 10.04 6.60 -1.61
CA ARG A 157 11.45 6.17 -1.64
C ARG A 157 11.78 5.46 -2.95
N SER A 158 13.06 5.39 -3.28
CA SER A 158 13.54 4.65 -4.45
C SER A 158 13.08 3.19 -4.39
N GLY A 159 12.30 2.76 -5.38
CA GLY A 159 11.74 1.41 -5.50
C GLY A 159 10.29 1.27 -5.01
N GLU A 160 9.73 2.28 -4.37
CA GLU A 160 8.30 2.33 -4.06
C GLU A 160 7.48 2.75 -5.31
N GLU A 161 6.29 2.18 -5.42
CA GLU A 161 5.34 2.44 -6.50
C GLU A 161 4.37 3.56 -6.08
N ALA A 162 4.21 4.55 -6.95
CA ALA A 162 3.19 5.58 -6.82
C ALA A 162 1.95 5.20 -7.65
N ASN A 163 0.77 5.43 -7.06
CA ASN A 163 -0.52 5.17 -7.71
C ASN A 163 -1.15 6.42 -8.34
N PHE A 164 -0.51 7.57 -8.18
CA PHE A 164 -0.96 8.86 -8.65
C PHE A 164 0.24 9.73 -9.00
N GLN A 165 0.01 10.72 -9.85
CA GLN A 165 1.01 11.73 -10.16
C GLN A 165 0.85 12.92 -9.24
N LEU A 166 1.95 13.59 -8.94
CA LEU A 166 2.00 14.75 -8.08
C LEU A 166 2.65 15.93 -8.79
N LEU A 167 2.17 17.12 -8.46
CA LEU A 167 2.75 18.39 -8.87
C LEU A 167 2.73 19.32 -7.68
N VAL A 168 3.81 20.08 -7.48
CA VAL A 168 3.87 21.12 -6.47
C VAL A 168 4.46 22.37 -7.09
N ILE A 169 3.75 23.49 -6.96
CA ILE A 169 4.20 24.78 -7.48
C ILE A 169 4.19 25.77 -6.33
N GLY A 170 5.36 26.34 -6.06
CA GLY A 170 5.55 27.46 -5.14
C GLY A 170 6.14 28.64 -5.91
N ARG A 171 5.59 29.84 -5.70
CA ARG A 171 6.12 31.08 -6.28
C ARG A 171 6.09 32.22 -5.27
N ASP A 172 6.96 33.17 -5.51
CA ASP A 172 7.05 34.45 -4.82
C ASP A 172 6.11 35.49 -5.46
N PRO A 173 5.65 36.51 -4.72
CA PRO A 173 4.72 37.52 -5.22
C PRO A 173 5.33 38.43 -6.30
N VAL A 174 6.65 38.36 -6.52
CA VAL A 174 7.39 39.21 -7.47
C VAL A 174 7.52 38.55 -8.85
N THR A 175 7.35 37.23 -8.97
CA THR A 175 7.33 36.59 -10.29
C THR A 175 5.99 36.84 -11.01
N PRO A 176 6.00 37.22 -12.30
CA PRO A 176 4.83 37.73 -13.03
C PRO A 176 3.81 36.66 -13.43
N GLN A 177 3.75 35.53 -12.72
CA GLN A 177 2.77 34.48 -12.98
C GLN A 177 1.65 34.60 -11.95
N VAL A 178 0.52 35.17 -12.40
CA VAL A 178 -0.71 35.22 -11.63
C VAL A 178 -1.08 33.78 -11.22
N PRO A 179 -1.24 33.46 -9.93
CA PRO A 179 -1.64 32.13 -9.53
C PRO A 179 -3.02 31.81 -10.12
N PRO A 180 -3.31 30.53 -10.41
CA PRO A 180 -4.66 30.14 -10.78
C PRO A 180 -5.62 30.48 -9.64
N VAL A 181 -6.64 31.31 -9.91
CA VAL A 181 -7.66 31.75 -8.95
C VAL A 181 -8.34 30.56 -8.24
N LYS A 182 -8.38 29.41 -8.91
CA LYS A 182 -8.89 28.14 -8.38
C LYS A 182 -8.17 27.67 -7.10
N TYR A 183 -6.89 27.97 -6.94
CA TYR A 183 -6.05 27.40 -5.87
C TYR A 183 -5.56 28.44 -4.86
N VAL A 184 -5.39 29.70 -5.29
CA VAL A 184 -4.89 30.80 -4.47
C VAL A 184 -5.68 32.06 -4.82
N ILE A 185 -6.25 32.71 -3.81
CA ILE A 185 -7.04 33.94 -3.95
C ILE A 185 -6.25 35.20 -3.57
N THR A 186 -5.13 35.08 -2.82
CA THR A 186 -4.29 36.22 -2.41
C THR A 186 -2.94 36.22 -3.13
N PRO A 187 -2.79 36.94 -4.26
CA PRO A 187 -1.53 36.93 -5.02
C PRO A 187 -0.40 37.78 -4.40
N GLY A 188 -0.67 38.53 -3.32
CA GLY A 188 0.27 39.48 -2.72
C GLY A 188 1.23 38.90 -1.68
N ILE A 189 1.16 37.59 -1.43
CA ILE A 189 1.99 36.86 -0.46
C ILE A 189 2.66 35.67 -1.14
N ASP A 190 3.70 35.11 -0.52
CA ASP A 190 4.27 33.83 -0.97
C ASP A 190 3.18 32.75 -0.92
N TRP A 191 3.06 31.98 -2.00
CA TRP A 191 2.02 30.97 -2.12
C TRP A 191 2.56 29.67 -2.69
N TRP A 192 1.86 28.59 -2.37
CA TRP A 192 2.10 27.30 -3.00
C TRP A 192 0.79 26.53 -3.15
N TYR A 193 0.77 25.65 -4.13
CA TYR A 193 -0.25 24.61 -4.24
C TYR A 193 0.36 23.30 -4.71
N ALA A 194 -0.31 22.21 -4.36
CA ALA A 194 0.00 20.88 -4.80
C ALA A 194 -1.24 20.23 -5.41
N ARG A 195 -1.02 19.38 -6.41
CA ARG A 195 -2.05 18.56 -7.04
C ARG A 195 -1.63 17.11 -7.06
N ALA A 196 -2.56 16.22 -6.76
CA ALA A 196 -2.45 14.79 -6.97
C ALA A 196 -3.46 14.37 -8.04
N ARG A 197 -2.98 13.78 -9.13
CA ARG A 197 -3.77 13.36 -10.29
C ARG A 197 -3.77 11.85 -10.40
N ALA A 198 -4.96 11.24 -10.44
CA ALA A 198 -5.12 9.83 -10.76
C ALA A 198 -6.54 9.50 -11.22
N ASP A 199 -6.70 8.35 -11.83
CA ASP A 199 -8.00 7.72 -12.01
C ASP A 199 -8.32 6.91 -10.73
N PHE A 200 -9.14 7.50 -9.85
CA PHE A 200 -9.43 6.91 -8.55
C PHE A 200 -10.49 5.80 -8.61
N ASP A 201 -11.36 5.78 -9.63
CA ASP A 201 -12.48 4.84 -9.74
C ASP A 201 -12.46 3.90 -10.96
N LEU A 202 -11.36 3.89 -11.72
CA LEU A 202 -11.08 3.00 -12.84
C LEU A 202 -12.05 3.20 -14.01
N ASP A 203 -12.51 4.43 -14.25
CA ASP A 203 -13.42 4.75 -15.36
C ASP A 203 -12.68 5.32 -16.59
N GLY A 204 -11.36 5.53 -16.49
CA GLY A 204 -10.52 6.09 -17.54
C GLY A 204 -10.49 7.61 -17.59
N ALA A 205 -11.21 8.30 -16.69
CA ALA A 205 -11.10 9.74 -16.48
C ALA A 205 -10.12 10.04 -15.35
N PHE A 206 -9.46 11.19 -15.43
CA PHE A 206 -8.57 11.65 -14.37
C PHE A 206 -9.30 12.60 -13.44
N SER A 207 -9.16 12.34 -12.15
CA SER A 207 -9.60 13.22 -11.08
C SER A 207 -8.38 13.85 -10.42
N ASP A 208 -8.49 15.13 -10.12
CA ASP A 208 -7.43 15.89 -9.45
C ASP A 208 -7.86 16.21 -8.01
N ILE A 209 -6.94 16.01 -7.06
CA ILE A 209 -7.05 16.48 -5.68
C ILE A 209 -6.06 17.62 -5.54
N TYR A 210 -6.48 18.74 -4.96
CA TYR A 210 -5.58 19.88 -4.79
C TYR A 210 -5.57 20.38 -3.35
N LEU A 211 -4.44 20.97 -2.97
CA LEU A 211 -4.20 21.59 -1.66
C LEU A 211 -3.34 22.84 -1.88
N SER A 212 -3.59 23.90 -1.11
CA SER A 212 -2.78 25.13 -1.19
C SER A 212 -2.44 25.68 0.18
N SER A 213 -1.57 26.68 0.22
CA SER A 213 -1.21 27.44 1.43
C SER A 213 -2.43 28.04 2.13
N GLU A 214 -3.46 28.43 1.38
CA GLU A 214 -4.66 29.08 1.91
C GLU A 214 -5.74 28.07 2.33
N MET A 215 -5.67 26.83 1.81
CA MET A 215 -6.64 25.79 2.13
C MET A 215 -6.22 24.98 3.35
N ARG A 216 -7.20 24.68 4.22
CA ARG A 216 -6.98 23.83 5.39
C ARG A 216 -7.02 22.35 5.03
N GLU A 217 -7.87 21.97 4.10
CA GLU A 217 -8.14 20.58 3.74
C GLU A 217 -7.96 20.40 2.23
N PRO A 218 -7.49 19.22 1.77
CA PRO A 218 -7.43 18.92 0.35
C PRO A 218 -8.85 18.77 -0.21
N VAL A 219 -9.07 19.30 -1.41
CA VAL A 219 -10.37 19.31 -2.08
C VAL A 219 -10.30 18.49 -3.35
N LEU A 220 -11.33 17.69 -3.60
CA LEU A 220 -11.51 16.96 -4.86
C LEU A 220 -12.11 17.89 -5.91
N GLU A 221 -11.53 17.88 -7.12
CA GLU A 221 -12.00 18.72 -8.21
C GLU A 221 -13.42 18.33 -8.68
N ASP A 222 -13.75 17.05 -8.61
CA ASP A 222 -15.06 16.49 -9.02
C ASP A 222 -16.21 16.85 -8.07
N GLU A 223 -15.94 17.43 -6.89
CA GLU A 223 -16.97 17.88 -5.92
C GLU A 223 -17.36 19.36 -6.11
N LEU A 224 -16.76 20.04 -7.07
CA LEU A 224 -16.98 21.47 -7.34
C LEU A 224 -17.92 21.77 -8.52
N GLU A 225 -18.54 20.75 -9.11
CA GLU A 225 -19.54 20.88 -10.18
C GLU A 225 -20.94 20.42 -9.74
#